data_AF-A0A3M7AZY2-F1
#
_entry.id   AF-A0A3M7AZY2-F1
#
_cell.length_a   1.000
_cell.length_b   1.000
_cell.length_c   1.000
_cell.angle_alpha   90.00
_cell.angle_beta   90.00
_cell.angle_gamma   90.00
#
_symmetry.space_group_name_H-M   'P 1'
#
loop_
_entity.id
_entity.type
_entity.pdbx_description
1 polymer ?
#
loop_
_entity_poly.entity_id
_entity_poly.type
_entity_poly.pdbx_seq_one_letter_code
_entity_poly.pdbx_strand_id
1 'polypeptide(L)'
;MATATLLLAATSLALAYGLGLIVFRLLFHPLARVPGPKIAAITGWYEFYWDCPKSGQYVFRIRDMHRRYGPIVRISPWEVHIDDPAFFDTFHSNSKLDKDAWFYRAFGDNGAAVGTASWEQHKARRGAMAKFFSSANVAKLEPKVLTRVKKLLDRVDEHKKAGKVVDISNAFRCFSTDVISDYAAPESRDFLSTPDFSAAFNKVLRDFSELMLWHRHFPIVFPVMNAMPKSLVAKTDPSGASMAVIENQEGLLRNAQKVVNRRGLPDDKDQPTVLDAIYQSPLLGPEEKTVPRMLAETQAILGAGTETTGNTLSVFTYHVLSQPEVLKKLKAELQSAASKAGASSADGLMNCKVLDRLPYLQACIREALRLATGVSSRLPRVNRFNATTYTLPSGDAYTFPPGTV
;
A
#
# COMPACT_ATOMS: atom_id res chain seq x y z
N MET A 1 34.30 -0.31 -42.37
CA MET A 1 33.17 -0.16 -43.31
C MET A 1 31.99 -1.06 -42.94
N ALA A 2 32.16 -2.39 -42.81
CA ALA A 2 31.06 -3.30 -42.45
C ALA A 2 30.33 -2.96 -41.13
N THR A 3 31.04 -2.53 -40.09
CA THR A 3 30.45 -2.11 -38.80
C THR A 3 29.57 -0.86 -38.93
N ALA A 4 29.99 0.12 -39.72
CA ALA A 4 29.22 1.34 -39.96
C ALA A 4 27.94 1.03 -40.76
N THR A 5 28.03 0.16 -41.77
CA THR A 5 26.86 -0.30 -42.54
C THR A 5 25.87 -1.07 -41.66
N LEU A 6 26.35 -1.95 -40.77
CA LEU A 6 25.51 -2.68 -39.82
C LEU A 6 24.80 -1.75 -38.83
N LEU A 7 25.51 -0.76 -38.29
CA LEU A 7 24.92 0.24 -37.39
C LEU A 7 23.85 1.08 -38.09
N LEU A 8 24.10 1.52 -39.32
CA LEU A 8 23.13 2.27 -40.12
C LEU A 8 21.89 1.43 -40.46
N ALA A 9 22.07 0.16 -40.85
CA ALA A 9 20.96 -0.76 -41.11
C ALA A 9 20.12 -1.01 -39.85
N ALA A 10 20.77 -1.28 -38.71
CA ALA A 10 20.10 -1.46 -37.43
C ALA A 10 19.33 -0.21 -36.99
N THR A 11 19.94 0.98 -37.14
CA THR A 11 19.29 2.26 -36.82
C THR A 11 18.09 2.51 -37.72
N SER A 12 18.22 2.27 -39.02
CA SER A 12 17.14 2.45 -39.98
C SER A 12 15.97 1.51 -39.69
N LEU A 13 16.26 0.24 -39.38
CA LEU A 13 15.24 -0.74 -39.00
C LEU A 13 14.53 -0.36 -37.70
N ALA A 14 15.27 0.13 -36.69
CA ALA A 14 14.70 0.59 -35.44
C ALA A 14 13.78 1.81 -35.63
N LEU A 15 14.17 2.76 -36.48
CA LEU A 15 13.35 3.93 -36.82
C LEU A 15 12.09 3.53 -37.60
N ALA A 16 12.22 2.65 -38.59
CA ALA A 16 11.08 2.15 -39.37
C ALA A 16 10.09 1.39 -38.48
N TYR A 17 10.59 0.53 -37.59
CA TYR A 17 9.77 -0.15 -36.59
C TYR A 17 9.09 0.83 -35.64
N GLY A 18 9.83 1.82 -35.12
CA GLY A 18 9.29 2.85 -34.23
C GLY A 18 8.17 3.66 -34.87
N LEU A 19 8.36 4.09 -36.13
CA LEU A 19 7.33 4.81 -36.88
C LEU A 19 6.12 3.92 -37.17
N GLY A 20 6.34 2.68 -37.60
CA GLY A 20 5.27 1.70 -37.82
C GLY A 20 4.45 1.46 -36.55
N LEU A 21 5.12 1.36 -35.40
CA LEU A 21 4.47 1.18 -34.10
C LEU A 21 3.65 2.41 -33.68
N ILE A 22 4.13 3.62 -33.94
CA ILE A 22 3.38 4.88 -33.70
C ILE A 22 2.10 4.88 -34.54
N VAL A 23 2.22 4.61 -35.84
CA VAL A 23 1.08 4.58 -36.77
C VAL A 23 0.07 3.52 -36.33
N PHE A 24 0.54 2.32 -36.00
CA PHE A 24 -0.31 1.25 -35.48
C PHE A 24 -1.04 1.67 -34.20
N ARG A 25 -0.33 2.21 -33.20
CA ARG A 25 -0.91 2.59 -31.90
C ARG A 25 -1.96 3.69 -32.01
N LEU A 26 -1.79 4.62 -32.93
CA LEU A 26 -2.70 5.75 -33.12
C LEU A 26 -3.90 5.42 -34.01
N LEU A 27 -3.74 4.59 -35.04
CA LEU A 27 -4.77 4.40 -36.06
C LEU A 27 -5.43 3.02 -36.05
N PHE A 28 -4.68 1.97 -35.73
CA PHE A 28 -5.12 0.57 -35.91
C PHE A 28 -5.26 -0.20 -34.59
N HIS A 29 -4.73 0.33 -33.49
CA HIS A 29 -4.85 -0.29 -32.18
C HIS A 29 -6.32 -0.35 -31.75
N PRO A 30 -6.77 -1.40 -31.04
CA PRO A 30 -8.15 -1.50 -30.54
C PRO A 30 -8.59 -0.30 -29.69
N LEU A 31 -7.63 0.35 -29.02
CA LEU A 31 -7.85 1.56 -28.21
C LEU A 31 -7.68 2.88 -28.99
N ALA A 32 -7.55 2.85 -30.32
CA ALA A 32 -7.32 4.05 -31.14
C ALA A 32 -8.47 5.06 -31.06
N ARG A 33 -9.70 4.59 -30.83
CA ARG A 33 -10.90 5.43 -30.68
C ARG A 33 -11.04 6.06 -29.29
N VAL A 34 -10.30 5.58 -28.30
CA VAL A 34 -10.37 6.10 -26.93
C VAL A 34 -9.64 7.44 -26.88
N PRO A 35 -10.29 8.53 -26.42
CA PRO A 35 -9.68 9.85 -26.41
C PRO A 35 -8.55 9.93 -25.37
N GLY A 36 -7.58 10.81 -25.60
CA GLY A 36 -6.46 11.01 -24.68
C GLY A 36 -5.26 11.68 -25.34
N PRO A 37 -4.21 12.02 -24.58
CA PRO A 37 -2.99 12.56 -25.14
C PRO A 37 -2.34 11.58 -26.13
N LYS A 38 -2.07 12.03 -27.36
CA LYS A 38 -1.43 11.19 -28.39
C LYS A 38 -0.12 10.57 -27.91
N ILE A 39 0.68 11.31 -27.14
CA ILE A 39 1.94 10.81 -26.57
C ILE A 39 1.74 9.64 -25.60
N ALA A 40 0.67 9.66 -24.80
CA ALA A 40 0.32 8.56 -23.88
C ALA A 40 -0.13 7.32 -24.67
N ALA A 41 -0.87 7.51 -25.76
CA ALA A 41 -1.24 6.41 -26.67
C ALA A 41 -0.03 5.80 -27.39
N ILE A 42 1.02 6.58 -27.66
CA ILE A 42 2.23 6.15 -28.36
C ILE A 42 3.19 5.38 -27.44
N THR A 43 3.39 5.81 -26.20
CA THR A 43 4.46 5.27 -25.34
C THR A 43 4.15 5.30 -23.85
N GLY A 44 4.60 4.28 -23.11
CA GLY A 44 4.60 4.24 -21.64
C GLY A 44 5.61 5.21 -21.01
N TRP A 45 6.55 5.76 -21.79
CA TRP A 45 7.50 6.77 -21.31
C TRP A 45 6.82 8.06 -20.83
N TYR A 46 5.59 8.32 -21.28
CA TYR A 46 4.81 9.44 -20.78
C TYR A 46 4.43 9.27 -19.30
N GLU A 47 3.95 8.08 -18.91
CA GLU A 47 3.72 7.75 -17.50
C GLU A 47 5.02 7.77 -16.70
N PHE A 48 6.08 7.15 -17.23
CA PHE A 48 7.40 7.17 -16.60
C PHE A 48 7.86 8.59 -16.24
N TYR A 49 7.74 9.55 -17.17
CA TYR A 49 8.15 10.94 -16.94
C TYR A 49 7.45 11.56 -15.74
N TRP A 50 6.15 11.30 -15.56
CA TRP A 50 5.37 11.85 -14.47
C TRP A 50 5.50 11.06 -13.17
N ASP A 51 5.73 9.75 -13.25
CA ASP A 51 5.96 8.89 -12.09
C ASP A 51 7.35 9.11 -11.48
N CYS A 52 8.40 9.10 -12.29
CA CYS A 52 9.78 9.03 -11.82
C CYS A 52 10.43 10.44 -11.75
N PRO A 53 10.77 11.12 -12.87
CA PRO A 53 11.32 12.49 -12.82
C PRO A 53 10.45 13.55 -12.15
N LYS A 54 9.13 13.32 -12.02
CA LYS A 54 8.20 14.27 -11.38
C LYS A 54 7.61 13.76 -10.07
N SER A 55 8.14 12.69 -9.48
CA SER A 55 7.71 12.18 -8.17
C SER A 55 6.20 11.91 -8.07
N GLY A 56 5.69 11.00 -8.90
CA GLY A 56 4.33 10.45 -8.78
C GLY A 56 3.20 11.37 -9.25
N GLN A 57 3.49 12.39 -10.06
CA GLN A 57 2.49 13.39 -10.49
C GLN A 57 1.52 12.88 -11.55
N TYR A 58 1.64 11.61 -11.98
CA TYR A 58 0.84 11.08 -13.07
C TYR A 58 -0.66 11.03 -12.74
N VAL A 59 -1.02 10.73 -11.49
CA VAL A 59 -2.42 10.73 -11.03
C VAL A 59 -3.10 12.09 -11.24
N PHE A 60 -2.38 13.19 -10.98
CA PHE A 60 -2.91 14.54 -11.21
C PHE A 60 -3.02 14.87 -12.69
N ARG A 61 -2.13 14.31 -13.51
CA ARG A 61 -2.23 14.42 -14.97
C ARG A 61 -3.41 13.64 -15.53
N ILE A 62 -3.71 12.46 -14.99
CA ILE A 62 -4.92 11.71 -15.36
C ILE A 62 -6.17 12.54 -15.04
N ARG A 63 -6.23 13.19 -13.88
CA ARG A 63 -7.31 14.13 -13.54
C ARG A 63 -7.43 15.28 -14.56
N ASP A 64 -6.31 15.87 -14.97
CA ASP A 64 -6.31 16.92 -15.99
C ASP A 64 -6.76 16.38 -17.37
N MET A 65 -6.45 15.12 -17.69
CA MET A 65 -6.95 14.46 -18.90
C MET A 65 -8.46 14.26 -18.85
N HIS A 66 -9.04 13.80 -17.74
CA HIS A 66 -10.48 13.65 -17.62
C HIS A 66 -11.23 14.98 -17.81
N ARG A 67 -10.69 16.07 -17.24
CA ARG A 67 -11.23 17.42 -17.47
C ARG A 67 -11.23 17.83 -18.96
N ARG A 68 -10.30 17.30 -19.76
CA ARG A 68 -10.12 17.67 -21.16
C ARG A 68 -10.82 16.73 -22.15
N TYR A 69 -10.80 15.43 -21.88
CA TYR A 69 -11.19 14.39 -22.82
C TYR A 69 -12.50 13.69 -22.43
N GLY A 70 -12.98 13.87 -21.20
CA GLY A 70 -14.22 13.29 -20.70
C GLY A 70 -14.01 12.11 -19.74
N PRO A 71 -15.06 11.31 -19.48
CA PRO A 71 -15.06 10.28 -18.43
C PRO A 71 -14.23 9.04 -18.77
N ILE A 72 -13.78 8.89 -20.02
CA ILE A 72 -12.90 7.81 -20.46
C ILE A 72 -11.65 8.39 -21.11
N VAL A 73 -10.47 7.90 -20.75
CA VAL A 73 -9.19 8.39 -21.27
C VAL A 73 -8.22 7.23 -21.52
N ARG A 74 -7.54 7.22 -22.67
CA ARG A 74 -6.39 6.36 -22.92
C ARG A 74 -5.13 6.98 -22.28
N ILE A 75 -4.65 6.36 -21.22
CA ILE A 75 -3.53 6.86 -20.41
C ILE A 75 -2.21 6.14 -20.70
N SER A 76 -2.23 5.04 -21.43
CA SER A 76 -1.01 4.40 -21.93
C SER A 76 -1.30 3.72 -23.26
N PRO A 77 -0.30 3.09 -23.92
CA PRO A 77 -0.59 2.35 -25.14
C PRO A 77 -1.58 1.21 -24.95
N TRP A 78 -1.72 0.66 -23.73
CA TRP A 78 -2.53 -0.52 -23.40
C TRP A 78 -3.58 -0.30 -22.30
N GLU A 79 -3.61 0.88 -21.67
CA GLU A 79 -4.46 1.16 -20.50
C GLU A 79 -5.49 2.26 -20.76
N VAL A 80 -6.70 2.03 -20.27
CA VAL A 80 -7.82 2.97 -20.28
C VAL A 80 -8.20 3.30 -18.84
N HIS A 81 -8.27 4.60 -18.52
CA HIS A 81 -8.78 5.09 -17.26
C HIS A 81 -10.22 5.58 -17.42
N ILE A 82 -11.10 5.19 -16.50
CA ILE A 82 -12.51 5.56 -16.49
C ILE A 82 -12.80 6.27 -15.16
N ASP A 83 -13.30 7.50 -15.26
CA ASP A 83 -13.74 8.34 -14.14
C ASP A 83 -15.27 8.37 -14.12
N ASP A 84 -15.86 7.23 -13.77
CA ASP A 84 -17.30 7.02 -13.68
C ASP A 84 -17.62 6.14 -12.46
N PRO A 85 -18.16 6.72 -11.37
CA PRO A 85 -18.51 5.97 -10.17
C PRO A 85 -19.50 4.83 -10.42
N ALA A 86 -20.39 4.95 -11.42
CA ALA A 86 -21.37 3.89 -11.73
C ALA A 86 -20.70 2.65 -12.34
N PHE A 87 -19.52 2.81 -12.94
CA PHE A 87 -18.76 1.72 -13.54
C PHE A 87 -17.79 1.04 -12.57
N PHE A 88 -17.51 1.66 -11.41
CA PHE A 88 -16.57 1.15 -10.42
C PHE A 88 -16.85 -0.30 -10.00
N ASP A 89 -18.11 -0.63 -9.77
CA ASP A 89 -18.54 -1.96 -9.30
C ASP A 89 -18.28 -3.07 -10.31
N THR A 90 -18.17 -2.74 -11.60
CA THR A 90 -17.84 -3.70 -12.66
C THR A 90 -16.44 -4.28 -12.47
N PHE A 91 -15.52 -3.49 -11.88
CA PHE A 91 -14.14 -3.90 -11.65
C PHE A 91 -13.83 -4.30 -10.20
N HIS A 92 -14.56 -3.78 -9.22
CA HIS A 92 -14.11 -3.83 -7.82
C HIS A 92 -15.04 -4.53 -6.83
N SER A 93 -16.26 -4.93 -7.21
CA SER A 93 -17.22 -5.51 -6.27
C SER A 93 -17.16 -7.04 -6.15
N ASN A 94 -17.17 -7.80 -7.26
CA ASN A 94 -17.08 -9.28 -7.25
C ASN A 94 -16.54 -9.85 -8.57
N SER A 95 -15.73 -9.08 -9.30
CA SER A 95 -15.25 -9.47 -10.62
C SER A 95 -14.06 -10.44 -10.51
N LYS A 96 -14.04 -11.47 -11.36
CA LYS A 96 -12.93 -12.41 -11.50
C LYS A 96 -11.87 -11.82 -12.43
N LEU A 97 -11.27 -10.71 -12.00
CA LEU A 97 -10.31 -9.94 -12.78
C LEU A 97 -8.92 -10.03 -12.17
N ASP A 98 -7.94 -10.11 -13.06
CA ASP A 98 -6.54 -10.07 -12.69
C ASP A 98 -6.15 -8.62 -12.35
N LYS A 99 -5.13 -8.44 -11.52
CA LYS A 99 -4.45 -7.16 -11.35
C LYS A 99 -3.38 -7.01 -12.42
N ASP A 100 -3.09 -5.78 -12.86
CA ASP A 100 -1.96 -5.58 -13.76
C ASP A 100 -0.63 -5.89 -13.07
N ALA A 101 0.05 -6.94 -13.53
CA ALA A 101 1.29 -7.42 -12.96
C ALA A 101 2.40 -6.37 -13.02
N TRP A 102 2.42 -5.54 -14.08
CA TRP A 102 3.40 -4.48 -14.23
C TRP A 102 3.20 -3.39 -13.17
N PHE A 103 1.98 -2.88 -13.00
CA PHE A 103 1.67 -1.84 -12.04
C PHE A 103 1.93 -2.28 -10.59
N TYR A 104 1.48 -3.49 -10.23
CA TYR A 104 1.57 -4.01 -8.87
C TYR A 104 2.99 -4.46 -8.47
N ARG A 105 3.90 -4.59 -9.43
CA ARG A 105 5.32 -4.85 -9.11
C ARG A 105 5.95 -3.71 -8.31
N ALA A 106 5.35 -2.52 -8.26
CA ALA A 106 5.79 -1.46 -7.36
C ALA A 106 5.94 -1.93 -5.90
N PHE A 107 5.19 -2.97 -5.51
CA PHE A 107 5.26 -3.60 -4.19
C PHE A 107 6.29 -4.75 -4.07
N GLY A 108 7.13 -4.97 -5.09
CA GLY A 108 8.16 -6.01 -5.10
C GLY A 108 8.12 -6.91 -6.34
N ASP A 109 8.08 -8.21 -6.14
CA ASP A 109 8.11 -9.25 -7.18
C ASP A 109 6.73 -9.90 -7.43
N ASN A 110 5.65 -9.27 -6.95
CA ASN A 110 4.29 -9.83 -6.94
C ASN A 110 4.15 -11.11 -6.10
N GLY A 111 5.12 -11.40 -5.22
CA GLY A 111 5.11 -12.55 -4.33
C GLY A 111 4.03 -12.47 -3.24
N ALA A 112 3.72 -11.27 -2.73
CA ALA A 112 2.72 -11.09 -1.69
C ALA A 112 1.27 -11.07 -2.22
N ALA A 113 0.29 -11.34 -1.36
CA ALA A 113 -1.14 -11.28 -1.73
C ALA A 113 -1.51 -9.94 -2.37
N VAL A 114 -1.06 -8.82 -1.80
CA VAL A 114 -1.37 -7.47 -2.32
C VAL A 114 -0.95 -7.27 -3.78
N GLY A 115 0.22 -7.78 -4.17
CA GLY A 115 0.78 -7.66 -5.52
C GLY A 115 0.45 -8.82 -6.46
N THR A 116 -0.23 -9.87 -5.98
CA THR A 116 -0.55 -11.05 -6.78
C THR A 116 -1.45 -10.69 -7.97
N ALA A 117 -0.99 -10.95 -9.18
CA ALA A 117 -1.69 -10.60 -10.41
C ALA A 117 -2.94 -11.46 -10.66
N SER A 118 -2.79 -12.79 -10.68
CA SER A 118 -3.90 -13.72 -10.94
C SER A 118 -4.97 -13.64 -9.86
N TRP A 119 -6.23 -13.56 -10.28
CA TRP A 119 -7.39 -13.63 -9.38
C TRP A 119 -7.42 -14.93 -8.58
N GLU A 120 -7.17 -16.08 -9.22
CA GLU A 120 -7.21 -17.40 -8.60
C GLU A 120 -6.17 -17.50 -7.48
N GLN A 121 -4.92 -17.13 -7.78
CA GLN A 121 -3.83 -17.17 -6.81
C GLN A 121 -4.06 -16.17 -5.67
N HIS A 122 -4.53 -14.95 -6.01
CA HIS A 122 -4.88 -13.95 -5.01
C HIS A 122 -5.98 -14.45 -4.07
N LYS A 123 -7.02 -15.11 -4.60
CA LYS A 123 -8.12 -15.67 -3.81
C LYS A 123 -7.59 -16.69 -2.79
N ALA A 124 -6.71 -17.59 -3.20
CA ALA A 124 -6.10 -18.57 -2.29
C ALA A 124 -5.25 -17.89 -1.19
N ARG A 125 -4.35 -16.96 -1.59
CA ARG A 125 -3.48 -16.21 -0.67
C ARG A 125 -4.28 -15.36 0.32
N ARG A 126 -5.29 -14.62 -0.15
CA ARG A 126 -6.17 -13.81 0.71
C ARG A 126 -7.01 -14.68 1.64
N GLY A 127 -7.51 -15.82 1.14
CA GLY A 127 -8.30 -16.78 1.91
C GLY A 127 -7.54 -17.36 3.10
N ALA A 128 -6.23 -17.64 2.93
CA ALA A 128 -5.37 -18.19 3.97
C ALA A 128 -5.30 -17.33 5.25
N MET A 129 -5.44 -16.01 5.13
CA MET A 129 -5.39 -15.06 6.25
C MET A 129 -6.75 -14.44 6.61
N ALA A 130 -7.82 -14.74 5.88
CA ALA A 130 -9.11 -14.04 6.01
C ALA A 130 -9.74 -14.15 7.40
N LYS A 131 -9.64 -15.33 8.04
CA LYS A 131 -10.23 -15.58 9.36
C LYS A 131 -9.63 -14.67 10.44
N PHE A 132 -8.37 -14.33 10.34
CA PHE A 132 -7.68 -13.47 11.29
C PHE A 132 -8.29 -12.07 11.28
N PHE A 133 -8.45 -11.48 10.10
CA PHE A 133 -9.06 -10.16 9.94
C PHE A 133 -10.60 -10.15 10.05
N SER A 134 -11.23 -11.15 10.66
CA SER A 134 -12.66 -11.11 10.98
C SER A 134 -12.94 -10.24 12.21
N SER A 135 -14.10 -9.58 12.27
CA SER A 135 -14.46 -8.71 13.40
C SER A 135 -14.33 -9.41 14.76
N ALA A 136 -14.68 -10.70 14.83
CA ALA A 136 -14.56 -11.49 16.06
C ALA A 136 -13.12 -11.72 16.50
N ASN A 137 -12.18 -11.94 15.57
CA ASN A 137 -10.76 -12.13 15.92
C ASN A 137 -10.04 -10.80 16.15
N VAL A 138 -10.40 -9.74 15.41
CA VAL A 138 -9.87 -8.39 15.67
C VAL A 138 -10.30 -7.89 17.05
N ALA A 139 -11.56 -8.14 17.46
CA ALA A 139 -12.03 -7.76 18.80
C ALA A 139 -11.22 -8.40 19.94
N LYS A 140 -10.64 -9.59 19.74
CA LYS A 140 -9.78 -10.25 20.74
C LYS A 140 -8.44 -9.54 20.95
N LEU A 141 -8.04 -8.66 20.03
CA LEU A 141 -6.79 -7.91 20.11
C LEU A 141 -6.89 -6.68 20.99
N GLU A 142 -8.10 -6.27 21.36
CA GLU A 142 -8.36 -5.07 22.15
C GLU A 142 -7.43 -4.93 23.36
N PRO A 143 -7.19 -5.95 24.21
CA PRO A 143 -6.26 -5.82 25.33
C PRO A 143 -4.81 -5.48 24.93
N LYS A 144 -4.31 -6.05 23.83
CA LYS A 144 -2.97 -5.75 23.31
C LYS A 144 -2.91 -4.34 22.75
N VAL A 145 -3.94 -3.93 22.00
CA VAL A 145 -4.04 -2.57 21.46
C VAL A 145 -4.06 -1.54 22.58
N LEU A 146 -4.87 -1.75 23.63
CA LEU A 146 -4.95 -0.85 24.78
C LEU A 146 -3.61 -0.74 25.53
N THR A 147 -2.85 -1.84 25.62
CA THR A 147 -1.48 -1.80 26.17
C THR A 147 -0.57 -0.86 25.36
N ARG A 148 -0.64 -0.92 24.03
CA ARG A 148 0.11 -0.01 23.15
C ARG A 148 -0.40 1.43 23.20
N VAL A 149 -1.72 1.64 23.35
CA VAL A 149 -2.32 2.96 23.55
C VAL A 149 -1.81 3.60 24.83
N LYS A 150 -1.82 2.87 25.94
CA LYS A 150 -1.28 3.35 27.22
C LYS A 150 0.18 3.76 27.09
N LYS A 151 1.00 2.90 26.47
CA LYS A 151 2.42 3.21 26.23
C LYS A 151 2.60 4.47 25.39
N LEU A 152 1.80 4.67 24.34
CA LEU A 152 1.84 5.89 23.53
C LEU A 152 1.50 7.13 24.38
N LEU A 153 0.45 7.05 25.22
CA LEU A 153 0.07 8.15 26.11
C LEU A 153 1.17 8.48 27.12
N ASP A 154 1.77 7.46 27.75
CA ASP A 154 2.88 7.62 28.69
C ASP A 154 4.08 8.33 28.01
N ARG A 155 4.43 7.93 26.79
CA ARG A 155 5.50 8.55 25.99
C ARG A 155 5.18 10.00 25.61
N VAL A 156 3.93 10.32 25.31
CA VAL A 156 3.50 11.71 25.05
C VAL A 156 3.62 12.56 26.32
N ASP A 157 3.21 12.02 27.48
CA ASP A 157 3.33 12.71 28.77
C ASP A 157 4.78 12.95 29.18
N GLU A 158 5.69 12.01 28.90
CA GLU A 158 7.13 12.20 29.08
C GLU A 158 7.67 13.38 28.26
N HIS A 159 7.30 13.46 26.98
CA HIS A 159 7.72 14.58 26.12
C HIS A 159 7.14 15.91 26.60
N LYS A 160 5.87 15.92 27.02
CA LYS A 160 5.22 17.09 27.61
C LYS A 160 5.96 17.58 28.85
N LYS A 161 6.32 16.67 29.78
CA LYS A 161 7.10 17.01 30.99
C LYS A 161 8.48 17.55 30.65
N ALA A 162 9.09 17.06 29.57
CA ALA A 162 10.38 17.52 29.07
C ALA A 162 10.29 18.81 28.21
N GLY A 163 9.10 19.38 27.99
CA GLY A 163 8.91 20.54 27.11
C GLY A 163 9.24 20.27 25.64
N LYS A 164 9.19 19.00 25.20
CA LYS A 164 9.52 18.58 23.83
C LYS A 164 8.27 18.47 22.96
N VAL A 165 8.38 18.92 21.72
CA VAL A 165 7.36 18.72 20.69
C VAL A 165 7.36 17.25 20.27
N VAL A 166 6.17 16.66 20.16
CA VAL A 166 5.99 15.29 19.66
C VAL A 166 5.62 15.36 18.18
N ASP A 167 6.43 14.74 17.33
CA ASP A 167 6.01 14.41 15.96
C ASP A 167 5.00 13.26 16.02
N ILE A 168 3.71 13.61 16.06
CA ILE A 168 2.63 12.64 16.17
C ILE A 168 2.56 11.69 14.96
N SER A 169 3.09 12.11 13.82
CA SER A 169 3.14 11.33 12.58
C SER A 169 4.09 10.13 12.71
N ASN A 170 5.23 10.35 13.36
CA ASN A 170 6.17 9.29 13.70
C ASN A 170 5.62 8.42 14.85
N ALA A 171 5.05 9.05 15.88
CA ALA A 171 4.49 8.32 17.03
C ALA A 171 3.36 7.35 16.63
N PHE A 172 2.45 7.76 15.74
CA PHE A 172 1.39 6.89 15.24
C PHE A 172 1.89 5.77 14.31
N ARG A 173 2.98 5.97 13.56
CA ARG A 173 3.63 4.89 12.81
C ARG A 173 4.31 3.88 13.72
N CYS A 174 4.99 4.33 14.77
CA CYS A 174 5.54 3.45 15.79
C CYS A 174 4.44 2.65 16.48
N PHE A 175 3.35 3.31 16.90
CA PHE A 175 2.17 2.64 17.46
C PHE A 175 1.59 1.59 16.50
N SER A 176 1.38 1.96 15.24
CA SER A 176 0.80 1.06 14.23
C SER A 176 1.71 -0.13 13.94
N THR A 177 3.03 0.10 13.89
CA THR A 177 4.06 -0.95 13.73
C THR A 177 4.00 -1.96 14.87
N ASP A 178 3.95 -1.46 16.11
CA ASP A 178 3.91 -2.31 17.30
C ASP A 178 2.63 -3.15 17.31
N VAL A 179 1.46 -2.52 17.09
CA VAL A 179 0.17 -3.22 17.05
C VAL A 179 0.10 -4.29 15.96
N ILE A 180 0.53 -3.98 14.72
CA ILE A 180 0.46 -4.99 13.65
C ILE A 180 1.47 -6.12 13.88
N SER A 181 2.64 -5.83 14.45
CA SER A 181 3.63 -6.85 14.76
C SER A 181 3.16 -7.83 15.83
N ASP A 182 2.48 -7.35 16.88
CA ASP A 182 1.89 -8.15 17.97
C ASP A 182 0.83 -9.16 17.48
N TYR A 183 0.31 -8.93 16.27
CA TYR A 183 -0.75 -9.72 15.68
C TYR A 183 -0.30 -10.59 14.50
N ALA A 184 0.51 -10.02 13.61
CA ALA A 184 0.84 -10.66 12.35
C ALA A 184 2.09 -11.53 12.44
N ALA A 185 3.02 -11.24 13.35
CA ALA A 185 4.36 -11.82 13.34
C ALA A 185 4.73 -12.53 14.65
N PRO A 186 5.62 -13.53 14.59
CA PRO A 186 6.15 -14.20 15.79
C PRO A 186 6.90 -13.25 16.75
N GLU A 187 7.65 -12.30 16.20
CA GLU A 187 8.41 -11.32 16.99
C GLU A 187 7.68 -9.96 16.97
N SER A 188 7.21 -9.56 18.14
CA SER A 188 6.69 -8.22 18.40
C SER A 188 7.77 -7.16 18.27
N ARG A 189 7.36 -5.96 17.87
CA ARG A 189 8.20 -4.77 17.81
C ARG A 189 7.92 -3.83 18.97
N ASP A 190 8.86 -2.91 19.19
CA ASP A 190 8.77 -1.94 20.28
C ASP A 190 9.26 -0.54 19.87
N PHE A 191 8.77 -0.06 18.74
CA PHE A 191 9.12 1.22 18.14
C PHE A 191 8.65 2.40 18.99
N LEU A 192 7.64 2.24 19.86
CA LEU A 192 7.23 3.29 20.80
C LEU A 192 8.29 3.62 21.86
N SER A 193 9.21 2.71 22.15
CA SER A 193 10.30 2.93 23.11
C SER A 193 11.43 3.79 22.55
N THR A 194 11.48 4.03 21.23
CA THR A 194 12.57 4.81 20.66
C THR A 194 12.44 6.28 21.11
N PRO A 195 13.55 6.93 21.50
CA PRO A 195 13.51 8.26 22.12
C PRO A 195 12.79 9.32 21.27
N ASP A 196 12.94 9.26 19.95
CA ASP A 196 12.45 10.21 18.95
C ASP A 196 11.33 9.64 18.07
N PHE A 197 10.70 8.52 18.49
CA PHE A 197 9.76 7.77 17.67
C PHE A 197 10.34 7.37 16.31
N SER A 198 11.61 6.95 16.28
CA SER A 198 12.27 6.39 15.10
C SER A 198 12.23 7.36 13.91
N ALA A 199 12.44 8.66 14.15
CA ALA A 199 12.20 9.71 13.16
C ALA A 199 13.03 9.50 11.89
N ALA A 200 14.30 9.16 12.04
CA ALA A 200 15.21 8.93 10.91
C ALA A 200 14.76 7.71 10.08
N PHE A 201 14.40 6.60 10.72
CA PHE A 201 13.85 5.41 10.06
C PHE A 201 12.53 5.71 9.32
N ASN A 202 11.60 6.41 9.98
CA ASN A 202 10.31 6.80 9.40
C ASN A 202 10.50 7.72 8.19
N LYS A 203 11.52 8.59 8.20
CA LYS A 203 11.89 9.40 7.04
C LYS A 203 12.31 8.52 5.86
N VAL A 204 13.23 7.58 6.07
CA VAL A 204 13.71 6.68 5.01
C VAL A 204 12.55 5.85 4.44
N LEU A 205 11.63 5.34 5.29
CA LEU A 205 10.46 4.62 4.81
C LEU A 205 9.52 5.48 3.94
N ARG A 206 9.34 6.77 4.27
CA ARG A 206 8.52 7.66 3.44
C ARG A 206 9.17 7.90 2.08
N ASP A 207 10.48 8.18 2.09
CA ASP A 207 11.28 8.39 0.86
C ASP A 207 11.31 7.13 -0.02
N PHE A 208 11.17 5.93 0.57
CA PHE A 208 11.07 4.66 -0.15
C PHE A 208 9.90 4.61 -1.15
N SER A 209 8.86 5.42 -0.95
CA SER A 209 7.70 5.49 -1.87
C SER A 209 8.09 5.92 -3.29
N GLU A 210 9.11 6.77 -3.43
CA GLU A 210 9.61 7.16 -4.75
C GLU A 210 10.34 6.00 -5.43
N LEU A 211 11.13 5.22 -4.68
CA LEU A 211 11.82 4.04 -5.19
C LEU A 211 10.84 2.98 -5.70
N MET A 212 9.65 2.85 -5.11
CA MET A 212 8.61 1.96 -5.60
C MET A 212 8.15 2.32 -7.02
N LEU A 213 8.09 3.62 -7.35
CA LEU A 213 7.75 4.09 -8.70
C LEU A 213 8.87 3.74 -9.68
N TRP A 214 10.13 3.96 -9.30
CA TRP A 214 11.27 3.57 -10.12
C TRP A 214 11.32 2.05 -10.36
N HIS A 215 11.07 1.25 -9.32
CA HIS A 215 11.04 -0.22 -9.41
C HIS A 215 9.90 -0.74 -10.30
N ARG A 216 8.75 -0.04 -10.35
CA ARG A 216 7.68 -0.35 -11.30
C ARG A 216 8.17 -0.32 -12.74
N HIS A 217 8.88 0.73 -13.11
CA HIS A 217 9.40 0.92 -14.47
C HIS A 217 10.66 0.08 -14.72
N PHE A 218 11.50 -0.10 -13.71
CA PHE A 218 12.77 -0.83 -13.79
C PHE A 218 12.88 -1.88 -12.67
N PRO A 219 12.56 -3.16 -12.92
CA PRO A 219 12.50 -4.20 -11.88
C PRO A 219 13.86 -4.56 -11.26
N ILE A 220 14.95 -3.99 -11.75
CA ILE A 220 16.30 -4.17 -11.23
C ILE A 220 16.58 -3.30 -9.99
N VAL A 221 15.76 -2.29 -9.71
CA VAL A 221 15.98 -1.31 -8.62
C VAL A 221 16.07 -2.00 -7.26
N PHE A 222 15.08 -2.82 -6.87
CA PHE A 222 15.12 -3.52 -5.58
C PHE A 222 16.23 -4.59 -5.51
N PRO A 223 16.45 -5.46 -6.52
CA PRO A 223 17.59 -6.38 -6.53
C PRO A 223 18.95 -5.70 -6.35
N VAL A 224 19.19 -4.58 -7.04
CA VAL A 224 20.45 -3.82 -6.90
C VAL A 224 20.58 -3.23 -5.52
N MET A 225 19.50 -2.65 -4.99
CA MET A 225 19.48 -2.11 -3.63
C MET A 225 19.80 -3.20 -2.58
N ASN A 226 19.22 -4.39 -2.71
CA ASN A 226 19.44 -5.51 -1.79
C ASN A 226 20.83 -6.14 -1.94
N ALA A 227 21.44 -6.07 -3.13
CA ALA A 227 22.80 -6.55 -3.37
C ALA A 227 23.88 -5.60 -2.86
N MET A 228 23.51 -4.37 -2.47
CA MET A 228 24.47 -3.36 -2.01
C MET A 228 25.10 -3.76 -0.66
N PRO A 229 26.45 -3.79 -0.55
CA PRO A 229 27.11 -4.15 0.70
C PRO A 229 26.77 -3.18 1.83
N LYS A 230 26.46 -3.71 3.03
CA LYS A 230 26.15 -2.89 4.23
C LYS A 230 27.24 -1.86 4.55
N SER A 231 28.50 -2.21 4.32
CA SER A 231 29.64 -1.31 4.55
C SER A 231 29.64 -0.08 3.63
N LEU A 232 29.07 -0.20 2.42
CA LEU A 232 28.90 0.92 1.52
C LEU A 232 27.75 1.81 1.98
N VAL A 233 26.61 1.22 2.36
CA VAL A 233 25.44 1.95 2.88
C VAL A 233 25.80 2.73 4.15
N ALA A 234 26.52 2.10 5.08
CA ALA A 234 26.97 2.74 6.33
C ALA A 234 27.90 3.93 6.08
N LYS A 235 28.71 3.92 5.01
CA LYS A 235 29.57 5.05 4.63
C LYS A 235 28.79 6.21 4.03
N THR A 236 27.66 5.93 3.37
CA THR A 236 26.86 6.95 2.68
C THR A 236 25.78 7.59 3.56
N ASP A 237 25.47 6.98 4.72
CA ASP A 237 24.46 7.49 5.64
C ASP A 237 25.00 7.67 7.07
N PRO A 238 25.54 8.87 7.39
CA PRO A 238 26.03 9.19 8.72
C PRO A 238 24.94 9.14 9.82
N SER A 239 23.65 9.19 9.47
CA SER A 239 22.56 9.15 10.44
C SER A 239 22.25 7.75 10.96
N GLY A 240 22.75 6.70 10.28
CA GLY A 240 22.45 5.30 10.59
C GLY A 240 21.03 4.87 10.22
N ALA A 241 20.19 5.74 9.65
CA ALA A 241 18.80 5.46 9.34
C ALA A 241 18.62 4.33 8.31
N SER A 242 19.47 4.31 7.28
CA SER A 242 19.50 3.28 6.24
C SER A 242 19.94 1.94 6.81
N MET A 243 20.86 1.95 7.77
CA MET A 243 21.26 0.75 8.51
C MET A 243 20.10 0.23 9.38
N ALA A 244 19.35 1.10 10.05
CA ALA A 244 18.14 0.72 10.76
C ALA A 244 17.08 0.12 9.82
N VAL A 245 16.97 0.59 8.58
CA VAL A 245 16.10 -0.04 7.56
C VAL A 245 16.59 -1.42 7.16
N ILE A 246 17.90 -1.63 7.01
CA ILE A 246 18.48 -2.95 6.76
C ILE A 246 18.21 -3.90 7.93
N GLU A 247 18.47 -3.48 9.17
CA GLU A 247 18.18 -4.26 10.39
C GLU A 247 16.70 -4.61 10.50
N ASN A 248 15.83 -3.66 10.15
CA ASN A 248 14.41 -3.87 10.05
C ASN A 248 14.05 -4.95 9.02
N GLN A 249 14.66 -4.93 7.82
CA GLN A 249 14.48 -5.98 6.80
C GLN A 249 14.97 -7.34 7.29
N GLU A 250 16.09 -7.39 8.01
CA GLU A 250 16.59 -8.62 8.63
C GLU A 250 15.61 -9.16 9.67
N GLY A 251 14.94 -8.29 10.43
CA GLY A 251 13.87 -8.69 11.34
C GLY A 251 12.64 -9.28 10.61
N LEU A 252 12.31 -8.78 9.42
CA LEU A 252 11.25 -9.37 8.59
C LEU A 252 11.65 -10.75 8.08
N LEU A 253 12.92 -10.92 7.66
CA LEU A 253 13.47 -12.21 7.25
C LEU A 253 13.51 -13.20 8.41
N ARG A 254 13.93 -12.79 9.61
CA ARG A 254 13.89 -13.65 10.81
C ARG A 254 12.49 -14.15 11.12
N ASN A 255 11.48 -13.28 11.05
CA ASN A 255 10.08 -13.68 11.23
C ASN A 255 9.64 -14.74 10.20
N ALA A 256 9.90 -14.52 8.92
CA ALA A 256 9.60 -15.48 7.87
C ALA A 256 10.32 -16.82 8.10
N GLN A 257 11.60 -16.78 8.42
CA GLN A 257 12.40 -17.97 8.70
C GLN A 257 11.90 -18.73 9.94
N LYS A 258 11.54 -18.02 11.02
CA LYS A 258 11.00 -18.63 12.24
C LYS A 258 9.71 -19.40 11.93
N VAL A 259 8.78 -18.80 11.18
CA VAL A 259 7.53 -19.46 10.76
C VAL A 259 7.80 -20.71 9.92
N VAL A 260 8.68 -20.63 8.92
CA VAL A 260 9.02 -21.78 8.08
C VAL A 260 9.68 -22.90 8.88
N ASN A 261 10.66 -22.57 9.74
CA ASN A 261 11.40 -23.54 10.53
C ASN A 261 10.51 -24.32 11.50
N ARG A 262 9.57 -23.63 12.17
CA ARG A 262 8.59 -24.27 13.07
C ARG A 262 7.35 -24.79 12.35
N ARG A 263 7.37 -24.77 11.01
CA ARG A 263 6.25 -25.16 10.16
C ARG A 263 4.94 -24.46 10.54
N GLY A 264 4.97 -23.20 10.94
CA GLY A 264 3.78 -22.42 11.33
C GLY A 264 3.09 -22.88 12.62
N LEU A 265 3.75 -23.70 13.44
CA LEU A 265 3.24 -24.11 14.76
C LEU A 265 3.80 -23.16 15.84
N PRO A 266 2.96 -22.41 16.58
CA PRO A 266 3.38 -21.57 17.70
C PRO A 266 4.16 -22.34 18.75
N ASP A 267 5.09 -21.65 19.41
CA ASP A 267 5.69 -22.14 20.65
C ASP A 267 4.56 -22.31 21.68
N ASP A 268 4.61 -23.31 22.57
CA ASP A 268 3.47 -23.79 23.39
C ASP A 268 2.69 -22.70 24.18
N LYS A 269 3.26 -21.52 24.37
CA LYS A 269 2.68 -20.39 25.12
C LYS A 269 2.14 -19.27 24.23
N ASP A 270 2.41 -19.30 22.93
CA ASP A 270 2.11 -18.20 22.01
C ASP A 270 0.79 -18.44 21.27
N GLN A 271 0.05 -17.35 21.05
CA GLN A 271 -1.12 -17.38 20.18
C GLN A 271 -0.69 -17.48 18.72
N PRO A 272 -1.42 -18.22 17.86
CA PRO A 272 -1.15 -18.24 16.43
C PRO A 272 -1.16 -16.83 15.82
N THR A 273 -0.16 -16.55 15.00
CA THR A 273 -0.04 -15.29 14.26
C THR A 273 -0.68 -15.39 12.88
N VAL A 274 -0.86 -14.26 12.20
CA VAL A 274 -1.33 -14.27 10.80
C VAL A 274 -0.40 -15.07 9.90
N LEU A 275 0.93 -14.94 10.07
CA LEU A 275 1.91 -15.69 9.28
C LEU A 275 1.85 -17.19 9.53
N ASP A 276 1.55 -17.61 10.76
CA ASP A 276 1.35 -19.03 11.08
C ASP A 276 0.15 -19.61 10.34
N ALA A 277 -0.94 -18.86 10.30
CA ALA A 277 -2.14 -19.26 9.60
C ALA A 277 -1.94 -19.35 8.10
N ILE A 278 -1.17 -18.44 7.51
CA ILE A 278 -0.77 -18.51 6.11
C ILE A 278 -0.02 -19.81 5.85
N TYR A 279 1.00 -20.11 6.67
CA TYR A 279 1.78 -21.34 6.50
C TYR A 279 0.94 -22.61 6.69
N GLN A 280 0.04 -22.63 7.67
CA GLN A 280 -0.82 -23.77 8.00
C GLN A 280 -2.01 -23.93 7.06
N SER A 281 -2.32 -22.93 6.23
CA SER A 281 -3.48 -22.98 5.35
C SER A 281 -3.40 -24.15 4.36
N PRO A 282 -4.47 -24.95 4.23
CA PRO A 282 -4.56 -25.99 3.20
C PRO A 282 -4.84 -25.42 1.80
N LEU A 283 -5.16 -24.12 1.69
CA LEU A 283 -5.38 -23.45 0.41
C LEU A 283 -4.07 -23.19 -0.36
N LEU A 284 -2.92 -23.38 0.30
CA LEU A 284 -1.60 -23.02 -0.21
C LEU A 284 -0.73 -24.27 -0.33
N GLY A 285 -0.16 -24.47 -1.52
CA GLY A 285 0.77 -25.57 -1.82
C GLY A 285 2.16 -25.37 -1.20
N PRO A 286 3.06 -26.37 -1.31
CA PRO A 286 4.42 -26.28 -0.77
C PRO A 286 5.24 -25.08 -1.29
N GLU A 287 5.03 -24.69 -2.54
CA GLU A 287 5.67 -23.53 -3.18
C GLU A 287 5.30 -22.20 -2.50
N GLU A 288 4.12 -22.14 -1.89
CA GLU A 288 3.63 -20.97 -1.15
C GLU A 288 4.15 -20.93 0.31
N LYS A 289 4.96 -21.91 0.72
CA LYS A 289 5.46 -22.07 2.11
C LYS A 289 6.98 -21.92 2.23
N THR A 290 7.62 -21.34 1.22
CA THR A 290 9.06 -21.08 1.20
C THR A 290 9.42 -19.79 1.96
N VAL A 291 10.67 -19.66 2.39
CA VAL A 291 11.15 -18.44 3.08
C VAL A 291 10.96 -17.18 2.23
N PRO A 292 11.34 -17.13 0.94
CA PRO A 292 11.10 -15.94 0.11
C PRO A 292 9.62 -15.56 0.03
N ARG A 293 8.74 -16.56 -0.11
CA ARG A 293 7.31 -16.33 -0.17
C ARG A 293 6.75 -15.77 1.14
N MET A 294 7.14 -16.36 2.27
CA MET A 294 6.75 -15.89 3.60
C MET A 294 7.31 -14.50 3.91
N LEU A 295 8.53 -14.20 3.45
CA LEU A 295 9.13 -12.87 3.56
C LEU A 295 8.32 -11.83 2.79
N ALA A 296 7.93 -12.12 1.54
CA ALA A 296 7.10 -11.20 0.76
C ALA A 296 5.77 -10.89 1.48
N GLU A 297 5.12 -11.90 2.06
CA GLU A 297 3.88 -11.68 2.84
C GLU A 297 4.14 -10.91 4.14
N THR A 298 5.25 -11.20 4.83
CA THR A 298 5.66 -10.51 6.06
C THR A 298 5.89 -9.03 5.80
N GLN A 299 6.64 -8.69 4.74
CA GLN A 299 6.87 -7.32 4.29
C GLN A 299 5.55 -6.61 3.97
N ALA A 300 4.65 -7.27 3.22
CA ALA A 300 3.38 -6.68 2.82
C ALA A 300 2.46 -6.40 4.01
N ILE A 301 2.26 -7.36 4.92
CA ILE A 301 1.33 -7.20 6.06
C ILE A 301 1.85 -6.14 7.04
N LEU A 302 3.13 -6.23 7.43
CA LEU A 302 3.71 -5.30 8.40
C LEU A 302 3.86 -3.89 7.81
N GLY A 303 4.25 -3.77 6.55
CA GLY A 303 4.32 -2.48 5.85
C GLY A 303 2.94 -1.82 5.71
N ALA A 304 1.94 -2.58 5.24
CA ALA A 304 0.59 -2.07 5.05
C ALA A 304 -0.06 -1.61 6.37
N GLY A 305 0.09 -2.39 7.44
CA GLY A 305 -0.46 -2.06 8.76
C GLY A 305 0.20 -0.84 9.42
N THR A 306 1.43 -0.51 9.03
CA THR A 306 2.20 0.61 9.59
C THR A 306 1.82 1.94 8.97
N GLU A 307 2.07 2.12 7.67
CA GLU A 307 1.97 3.43 7.02
C GLU A 307 0.53 3.92 6.86
N THR A 308 -0.39 3.03 6.47
CA THR A 308 -1.79 3.43 6.20
C THR A 308 -2.53 3.84 7.47
N THR A 309 -2.39 3.04 8.53
CA THR A 309 -2.98 3.32 9.85
C THR A 309 -2.34 4.55 10.48
N GLY A 310 -1.00 4.63 10.46
CA GLY A 310 -0.26 5.78 10.99
C GLY A 310 -0.66 7.09 10.30
N ASN A 311 -0.77 7.08 8.96
CA ASN A 311 -1.21 8.25 8.20
C ASN A 311 -2.65 8.66 8.55
N THR A 312 -3.58 7.70 8.64
CA THR A 312 -4.98 7.97 8.97
C THR A 312 -5.10 8.62 10.35
N LEU A 313 -4.39 8.09 11.35
CA LEU A 313 -4.36 8.66 12.70
C LEU A 313 -3.75 10.07 12.71
N SER A 314 -2.68 10.29 11.94
CA SER A 314 -2.02 11.59 11.82
C SER A 314 -2.95 12.65 11.22
N VAL A 315 -3.62 12.33 10.12
CA VAL A 315 -4.59 13.20 9.45
C VAL A 315 -5.80 13.46 10.35
N PHE A 316 -6.32 12.43 11.01
CA PHE A 316 -7.39 12.55 12.00
C PHE A 316 -7.00 13.57 13.09
N THR A 317 -5.87 13.38 13.74
CA THR A 317 -5.43 14.24 14.84
C THR A 317 -5.14 15.67 14.37
N TYR A 318 -4.49 15.85 13.22
CA TYR A 318 -4.25 17.16 12.65
C TYR A 318 -5.55 17.93 12.40
N HIS A 319 -6.53 17.33 11.73
CA HIS A 319 -7.79 18.00 11.41
C HIS A 319 -8.68 18.24 12.64
N VAL A 320 -8.66 17.33 13.62
CA VAL A 320 -9.36 17.53 14.88
C VAL A 320 -8.73 18.69 15.66
N LEU A 321 -7.40 18.76 15.78
CA LEU A 321 -6.73 19.80 16.55
C LEU A 321 -6.75 21.18 15.88
N SER A 322 -6.72 21.24 14.55
CA SER A 322 -6.75 22.50 13.78
C SER A 322 -8.14 23.13 13.70
N GLN A 323 -9.20 22.43 14.12
CA GLN A 323 -10.59 22.89 14.03
C GLN A 323 -11.24 22.90 15.43
N PRO A 324 -11.28 24.06 16.11
CA PRO A 324 -11.76 24.16 17.50
C PRO A 324 -13.16 23.60 17.73
N GLU A 325 -14.08 23.82 16.79
CA GLU A 325 -15.46 23.33 16.90
C GLU A 325 -15.55 21.80 16.81
N VAL A 326 -14.76 21.19 15.93
CA VAL A 326 -14.66 19.72 15.80
C VAL A 326 -14.07 19.13 17.08
N LEU A 327 -12.97 19.70 17.57
CA LEU A 327 -12.33 19.29 18.81
C LEU A 327 -13.29 19.35 20.00
N LYS A 328 -14.00 20.47 20.15
CA LYS A 328 -14.94 20.71 21.24
C LYS A 328 -16.07 19.69 21.22
N LYS A 329 -16.69 19.48 20.06
CA LYS A 329 -17.81 18.54 19.89
C LYS A 329 -17.38 17.10 20.12
N LEU A 330 -16.20 16.70 19.60
CA LEU A 330 -15.66 15.35 19.80
C LEU A 330 -15.32 15.09 21.28
N LYS A 331 -14.66 16.04 21.95
CA LYS A 331 -14.38 15.93 23.38
C LYS A 331 -15.66 15.82 24.21
N ALA A 332 -16.69 16.61 23.90
CA ALA A 332 -17.97 16.55 24.61
C ALA A 332 -18.64 15.17 24.48
N GLU A 333 -18.65 14.58 23.28
CA GLU A 333 -19.18 13.22 23.07
C GLU A 333 -18.39 12.17 23.85
N LEU A 334 -17.05 12.22 23.78
CA LEU A 334 -16.17 11.30 24.50
C LEU A 334 -16.31 11.42 26.03
N GLN A 335 -16.41 12.63 26.56
CA GLN A 335 -16.63 12.87 28.00
C GLN A 335 -17.99 12.33 28.45
N SER A 336 -19.06 12.57 27.68
CA SER A 336 -20.38 12.03 27.99
C SER A 336 -20.38 10.49 27.99
N ALA A 337 -19.68 9.88 27.04
CA ALA A 337 -19.53 8.44 26.96
C ALA A 337 -18.75 7.89 28.16
N ALA A 338 -17.64 8.52 28.53
CA ALA A 338 -16.83 8.13 29.69
C ALA A 338 -17.64 8.19 31.00
N SER A 339 -18.40 9.26 31.23
CA SER A 339 -19.27 9.36 32.41
C SER A 339 -20.35 8.27 32.45
N LYS A 340 -20.96 7.93 31.31
CA LYS A 340 -22.03 6.92 31.21
C LYS A 340 -21.52 5.48 31.30
N ALA A 341 -20.35 5.21 30.74
CA ALA A 341 -19.69 3.91 30.83
C ALA A 341 -19.16 3.63 32.25
N GLY A 342 -19.33 4.60 33.17
CA GLY A 342 -18.82 4.53 34.53
C GLY A 342 -17.31 4.42 34.54
N ALA A 343 -16.61 5.21 33.71
CA ALA A 343 -15.15 5.16 33.49
C ALA A 343 -14.37 4.95 34.79
N SER A 344 -14.17 3.67 35.09
CA SER A 344 -13.50 3.11 36.27
C SER A 344 -12.55 2.01 35.83
N SER A 345 -12.02 2.07 34.59
CA SER A 345 -10.79 1.35 34.32
C SER A 345 -9.67 2.11 35.02
N ALA A 346 -8.78 1.39 35.71
CA ALA A 346 -7.68 2.00 36.47
C ALA A 346 -6.71 2.83 35.61
N ASP A 347 -6.82 2.75 34.29
CA ASP A 347 -6.00 3.43 33.29
C ASP A 347 -6.74 4.53 32.51
N GLY A 348 -8.05 4.76 32.76
CA GLY A 348 -8.84 5.79 32.08
C GLY A 348 -9.17 5.52 30.60
N LEU A 349 -8.96 4.30 30.11
CA LEU A 349 -9.27 3.91 28.73
C LEU A 349 -10.69 3.33 28.57
N MET A 350 -11.38 3.68 27.48
CA MET A 350 -12.68 3.12 27.12
C MET A 350 -12.52 1.90 26.20
N ASN A 351 -13.37 0.89 26.39
CA ASN A 351 -13.42 -0.27 25.49
C ASN A 351 -13.98 0.13 24.10
N CYS A 352 -13.54 -0.59 23.07
CA CYS A 352 -13.94 -0.38 21.68
C CYS A 352 -15.45 -0.52 21.48
N LYS A 353 -16.12 -1.43 22.22
CA LYS A 353 -17.58 -1.61 22.12
C LYS A 353 -18.37 -0.35 22.45
N VAL A 354 -17.86 0.49 23.36
CA VAL A 354 -18.44 1.80 23.66
C VAL A 354 -18.11 2.79 22.55
N LEU A 355 -16.84 2.87 22.15
CA LEU A 355 -16.36 3.82 21.12
C LEU A 355 -17.01 3.61 19.75
N ASP A 356 -17.28 2.35 19.37
CA ASP A 356 -17.91 1.98 18.10
C ASP A 356 -19.35 2.51 17.95
N ARG A 357 -19.99 2.85 19.07
CA ARG A 357 -21.36 3.37 19.11
C ARG A 357 -21.45 4.90 19.10
N LEU A 358 -20.31 5.59 19.12
CA LEU A 358 -20.27 7.06 19.21
C LEU A 358 -20.37 7.69 17.80
N PRO A 359 -21.52 8.28 17.43
CA PRO A 359 -21.76 8.68 16.04
C PRO A 359 -20.82 9.78 15.57
N TYR A 360 -20.45 10.75 16.41
CA TYR A 360 -19.57 11.84 15.99
C TYR A 360 -18.12 11.40 15.87
N LEU A 361 -17.62 10.54 16.77
CA LEU A 361 -16.34 9.87 16.62
C LEU A 361 -16.28 9.08 15.30
N GLN A 362 -17.29 8.26 15.01
CA GLN A 362 -17.35 7.49 13.76
C GLN A 362 -17.38 8.39 12.52
N ALA A 363 -18.09 9.52 12.58
CA ALA A 363 -18.08 10.52 11.50
C ALA A 363 -16.68 11.12 11.30
N CYS A 364 -15.98 11.47 12.38
CA CYS A 364 -14.61 11.99 12.31
C CYS A 364 -13.63 10.95 11.74
N ILE A 365 -13.75 9.68 12.12
CA ILE A 365 -12.94 8.57 11.57
C ILE A 365 -13.20 8.41 10.07
N ARG A 366 -14.47 8.41 9.64
CA ARG A 366 -14.83 8.30 8.22
C ARG A 366 -14.29 9.48 7.40
N GLU A 367 -14.35 10.70 7.93
CA GLU A 367 -13.81 11.88 7.26
C GLU A 367 -12.28 11.85 7.20
N ALA A 368 -11.61 11.37 8.25
CA ALA A 368 -10.17 11.14 8.21
C ALA A 368 -9.79 10.08 7.16
N LEU A 369 -10.54 8.98 7.02
CA LEU A 369 -10.33 7.98 5.98
C LEU A 369 -10.55 8.56 4.56
N ARG A 370 -11.52 9.47 4.40
CA ARG A 370 -11.76 10.18 3.14
C ARG A 370 -10.57 11.07 2.74
N LEU A 371 -9.93 11.71 3.72
CA LEU A 371 -8.82 12.65 3.52
C LEU A 371 -7.44 11.98 3.46
N ALA A 372 -7.21 10.95 4.26
CA ALA A 372 -5.89 10.32 4.41
C ALA A 372 -5.53 9.32 3.31
N THR A 373 -6.42 9.12 2.32
CA THR A 373 -6.40 8.09 1.25
C THR A 373 -5.12 7.25 1.23
N GLY A 374 -5.11 6.14 1.99
CA GLY A 374 -3.90 5.36 2.27
C GLY A 374 -3.24 4.72 1.04
N VAL A 375 -3.97 4.57 -0.07
CA VAL A 375 -3.44 4.19 -1.38
C VAL A 375 -4.12 5.08 -2.43
N SER A 376 -3.44 6.12 -2.90
CA SER A 376 -4.00 7.14 -3.82
C SER A 376 -3.81 6.80 -5.30
N SER A 377 -3.85 5.52 -5.68
CA SER A 377 -3.52 5.05 -7.03
C SER A 377 -4.72 4.43 -7.75
N ARG A 378 -4.65 4.28 -9.08
CA ARG A 378 -5.77 3.85 -9.95
C ARG A 378 -6.17 2.36 -9.90
N LEU A 379 -5.43 1.52 -9.16
CA LEU A 379 -5.73 0.09 -8.93
C LEU A 379 -6.16 -0.69 -10.20
N PRO A 380 -5.33 -0.73 -11.26
CA PRO A 380 -5.71 -1.29 -12.57
C PRO A 380 -6.13 -2.77 -12.51
N ARG A 381 -7.03 -3.15 -13.42
CA ARG A 381 -7.61 -4.50 -13.52
C ARG A 381 -7.59 -4.98 -14.96
N VAL A 382 -7.33 -6.27 -15.14
CA VAL A 382 -7.21 -6.89 -16.45
C VAL A 382 -8.23 -8.01 -16.59
N ASN A 383 -9.07 -7.93 -17.61
CA ASN A 383 -9.92 -9.03 -18.01
C ASN A 383 -9.21 -9.88 -19.07
N ARG A 384 -8.54 -10.95 -18.63
CA ARG A 384 -7.74 -11.80 -19.53
C ARG A 384 -8.58 -12.61 -20.52
N PHE A 385 -9.83 -12.89 -20.20
CA PHE A 385 -10.64 -13.85 -20.95
C PHE A 385 -11.73 -13.21 -21.80
N ASN A 386 -12.31 -12.10 -21.35
CA ASN A 386 -13.47 -11.51 -21.99
C ASN A 386 -13.21 -10.06 -22.39
N ALA A 387 -13.88 -9.65 -23.48
CA ALA A 387 -13.97 -8.24 -23.82
C ALA A 387 -14.72 -7.48 -22.71
N THR A 388 -14.37 -6.22 -22.52
CA THR A 388 -15.02 -5.34 -21.54
C THR A 388 -15.63 -4.17 -22.28
N THR A 389 -16.91 -3.88 -22.03
CA THR A 389 -17.60 -2.75 -22.67
C THR A 389 -17.92 -1.68 -21.63
N TYR A 390 -17.56 -0.44 -21.93
CA TYR A 390 -17.98 0.75 -21.19
C TYR A 390 -18.92 1.57 -22.07
N THR A 391 -20.09 1.91 -21.54
CA THR A 391 -21.08 2.74 -22.25
C THR A 391 -21.16 4.10 -21.60
N LEU A 392 -20.93 5.15 -22.38
CA LEU A 392 -21.07 6.52 -21.92
C LEU A 392 -22.53 6.84 -21.58
N PRO A 393 -22.78 7.83 -20.71
CA PRO A 393 -24.13 8.38 -20.53
C PRO A 393 -24.78 8.89 -21.83
N SER A 394 -23.98 9.24 -22.85
CA SER A 394 -24.47 9.60 -24.19
C SER A 394 -25.01 8.42 -25.00
N GLY A 395 -24.72 7.18 -24.59
CA GLY A 395 -25.07 5.95 -25.29
C GLY A 395 -23.94 5.34 -26.13
N ASP A 396 -22.85 6.07 -26.36
CA ASP A 396 -21.70 5.53 -27.11
C ASP A 396 -20.98 4.44 -26.30
N ALA A 397 -20.71 3.30 -26.93
CA ALA A 397 -20.05 2.16 -26.29
C ALA A 397 -18.61 1.97 -26.80
N TYR A 398 -17.71 1.71 -25.86
CA TYR A 398 -16.32 1.34 -26.10
C TYR A 398 -16.13 -0.10 -25.67
N THR A 399 -15.82 -0.99 -26.62
CA THR A 399 -15.51 -2.39 -26.34
C THR A 399 -14.01 -2.63 -26.46
N PHE A 400 -13.41 -3.10 -25.38
CA PHE A 400 -11.99 -3.39 -25.28
C PHE A 400 -11.74 -4.88 -25.42
N PRO A 401 -10.71 -5.30 -26.17
CA PRO A 401 -10.35 -6.71 -26.26
C PRO A 401 -9.86 -7.26 -24.91
N PRO A 402 -9.91 -8.59 -24.72
CA PRO A 402 -9.29 -9.23 -23.57
C PRO A 402 -7.82 -8.80 -23.40
N GLY A 403 -7.38 -8.63 -22.16
CA GLY A 403 -6.03 -8.19 -21.82
C GLY A 403 -5.82 -6.67 -21.82
N THR A 404 -6.85 -5.87 -22.14
CA THR A 404 -6.81 -4.42 -21.90
C THR A 404 -6.77 -4.15 -20.38
N VAL A 405 -5.94 -3.17 -19.99
CA VAL A 405 -5.78 -2.70 -18.60
C VAL A 405 -6.74 -1.58 -18.28
#